data_AF-A0A6J4RNP8-F1
#
_entry.id   AF-A0A6J4RNP8-F1
#
_cell.length_a   1.000
_cell.length_b   1.000
_cell.length_c   1.000
_cell.angle_alpha   90.00
_cell.angle_beta   90.00
_cell.angle_gamma   90.00
#
_symmetry.space_group_name_H-M   'P 1'
#
loop_
_entity.id
_entity.type
_entity.pdbx_description
1 polymer ?
#
loop_
_entity_poly.entity_id
_entity_poly.type
_entity_poly.pdbx_seq_one_letter_code
_entity_poly.pdbx_strand_id
1 'polypeptide(L)' 'MAKIGINIATGSLQKEEMIVGIDLGTTNSLVAIIHPESRQPVALKEHNSSSLVPSIVHFDKAGNVTVGE' A
#
# COMPACT_ATOMS: atom_id res chain seq x y z
N MET A 1 -3.54 -28.24 12.04
CA MET A 1 -2.92 -27.27 11.12
C MET A 1 -1.96 -26.40 11.93
N ALA A 2 -0.72 -26.23 11.48
CA ALA A 2 0.27 -25.42 12.18
C ALA A 2 -0.23 -23.96 12.28
N LYS A 3 -0.21 -23.39 13.48
CA LYS A 3 -0.77 -22.06 13.77
C LYS A 3 0.19 -20.90 13.41
N ILE A 4 1.45 -21.21 13.07
CA ILE A 4 2.52 -20.23 12.85
C ILE A 4 3.50 -20.80 11.82
N GLY A 5 3.75 -20.06 10.73
CA GLY A 5 4.78 -20.41 9.75
C GLY A 5 6.19 -20.14 10.31
N ILE A 6 7.10 -21.09 10.17
CA ILE A 6 8.50 -20.96 10.59
C ILE A 6 9.38 -21.25 9.38
N ASN A 7 10.34 -20.37 9.11
CA ASN A 7 11.40 -20.68 8.17
C ASN A 7 12.37 -21.68 8.82
N ILE A 8 12.42 -22.91 8.30
CA ILE A 8 13.21 -24.01 8.90
C ILE A 8 14.73 -23.77 8.77
N ALA A 9 15.18 -23.02 7.76
CA ALA A 9 16.60 -22.73 7.56
C ALA A 9 17.13 -21.65 8.52
N THR A 10 16.29 -20.67 8.88
CA THR A 10 16.69 -19.53 9.72
C THR A 10 16.13 -19.59 11.15
N GLY A 11 15.19 -20.50 11.43
CA GLY A 11 14.46 -20.57 12.70
C GLY A 11 13.58 -19.35 12.98
N SER A 12 13.36 -18.48 11.99
CA SER A 12 12.60 -17.24 12.18
C SER A 12 11.12 -17.43 11.94
N LEU A 13 10.31 -16.69 12.70
CA LEU A 13 8.88 -16.54 12.43
C LEU A 13 8.68 -15.96 11.03
N GLN A 14 7.85 -16.60 10.23
CA GLN A 14 7.46 -16.05 8.94
C GLN A 14 6.41 -14.98 9.20
N LYS A 15 6.82 -13.72 9.11
CA LYS A 15 5.89 -12.58 9.16
C LYS A 15 5.05 -12.61 7.87
N GLU A 16 3.73 -12.56 8.01
CA GLU A 16 2.86 -12.46 6.84
C GLU A 16 3.16 -11.15 6.09
N GLU A 17 3.43 -11.25 4.80
CA GLU A 17 3.57 -10.11 3.92
C GLU A 17 2.19 -9.50 3.66
N MET A 18 2.07 -8.18 3.79
CA MET A 18 0.82 -7.49 3.43
C MET A 18 0.77 -7.31 1.92
N ILE A 19 -0.20 -7.96 1.28
CA ILE A 19 -0.47 -7.78 -0.15
C ILE A 19 -1.38 -6.56 -0.32
N VAL A 20 -0.99 -5.68 -1.24
CA VAL A 20 -1.77 -4.49 -1.61
C VAL A 20 -2.19 -4.59 -3.07
N GLY A 21 -3.38 -4.10 -3.38
CA GLY A 21 -3.82 -3.82 -4.74
C GLY A 21 -3.50 -2.38 -5.10
N ILE A 22 -2.90 -2.17 -6.26
CA ILE A 22 -2.62 -0.82 -6.79
C ILE A 22 -3.35 -0.69 -8.11
N ASP A 23 -4.26 0.28 -8.19
CA ASP A 23 -4.79 0.76 -9.46
C ASP A 23 -3.93 1.93 -9.92
N LEU A 24 -3.16 1.72 -10.98
CA LEU A 24 -2.22 2.69 -11.53
C LEU A 24 -2.84 3.36 -12.75
N GLY A 25 -3.78 4.27 -12.49
CA GLY A 25 -4.50 4.99 -13.53
C GLY A 25 -3.67 6.13 -14.13
N THR A 26 -4.10 6.61 -15.31
CA THR A 26 -3.42 7.70 -16.03
C THR A 26 -3.59 9.06 -15.34
N THR A 27 -4.77 9.34 -14.78
CA THR A 27 -5.07 10.61 -14.10
C THR A 27 -4.98 10.49 -12.58
N ASN A 28 -5.55 9.43 -12.02
CA ASN A 28 -5.54 9.16 -10.59
C ASN A 28 -5.21 7.69 -10.35
N SER A 29 -4.61 7.41 -9.21
CA SER A 29 -4.26 6.08 -8.71
C SER A 29 -4.83 5.87 -7.30
N LEU A 30 -4.91 4.62 -6.85
CA LEU A 30 -5.23 4.29 -5.45
C LEU A 30 -4.54 3.02 -4.99
N VAL A 31 -4.45 2.86 -3.66
CA VAL A 31 -3.98 1.64 -3.01
C VAL A 31 -5.13 1.04 -2.19
N ALA A 32 -5.31 -0.27 -2.27
CA ALA A 32 -6.32 -1.01 -1.53
C ALA A 32 -5.73 -2.25 -0.85
N ILE A 33 -6.37 -2.68 0.25
CA ILE A 33 -6.04 -3.91 0.97
C ILE A 33 -7.30 -4.72 1.25
N ILE A 34 -7.14 -5.99 1.59
CA ILE A 34 -8.15 -6.72 2.36
C ILE A 34 -7.88 -6.44 3.84
N HIS A 35 -8.80 -5.75 4.51
CA HIS A 35 -8.63 -5.39 5.91
C HIS A 35 -8.48 -6.66 6.76
N PRO A 36 -7.44 -6.79 7.60
CA PRO A 36 -7.09 -8.07 8.24
C PRO A 36 -8.19 -8.60 9.18
N GLU A 37 -8.90 -7.70 9.85
CA GLU A 37 -9.97 -8.10 10.79
C GLU A 37 -11.32 -8.32 10.09
N SER A 38 -11.85 -7.31 9.39
CA SER A 38 -13.17 -7.38 8.74
C SER A 38 -13.20 -8.25 7.48
N ARG A 39 -12.03 -8.56 6.90
CA ARG A 39 -11.86 -9.29 5.62
C ARG A 39 -12.58 -8.64 4.45
N GLN A 40 -12.82 -7.33 4.51
CA GLN A 40 -13.44 -6.54 3.44
C GLN A 40 -12.38 -5.76 2.65
N PRO A 41 -12.59 -5.52 1.35
CA PRO A 41 -11.73 -4.62 0.58
C PRO A 41 -11.87 -3.18 1.09
N VAL A 42 -10.75 -2.52 1.33
CA VAL A 42 -10.69 -1.12 1.79
C VAL A 42 -9.65 -0.38 0.96
N ALA A 43 -10.08 0.72 0.34
CA ALA A 43 -9.16 1.69 -0.26
C ALA A 43 -8.51 2.53 0.85
N LEU A 44 -7.18 2.61 0.84
CA LEU A 44 -6.41 3.39 1.79
C LEU A 44 -6.62 4.88 1.49
N LYS A 45 -6.82 5.67 2.55
CA LYS A 45 -6.97 7.13 2.45
C LYS A 45 -5.70 7.80 2.93
N GLU A 46 -5.25 8.80 2.19
CA GLU A 46 -4.25 9.75 2.67
C GLU A 46 -4.87 10.64 3.74
N HIS A 47 -4.04 11.26 4.60
CA HIS A 47 -4.43 12.01 5.79
C HIS A 47 -5.67 12.93 5.59
N ASN A 48 -6.86 12.35 5.79
CA ASN A 48 -8.19 12.96 5.95
C ASN A 48 -9.03 13.44 4.73
N SER A 49 -8.91 12.92 3.50
CA SER A 49 -10.05 13.14 2.55
C SER A 49 -10.21 12.13 1.42
N SER A 50 -9.18 11.91 0.61
CA SER A 50 -9.30 11.13 -0.64
C SER A 50 -8.56 9.79 -0.56
N SER A 51 -9.14 8.77 -1.18
CA SER A 51 -8.44 7.51 -1.50
C SER A 51 -7.79 7.54 -2.88
N LEU A 52 -8.07 8.58 -3.67
CA LEU A 52 -7.47 8.81 -4.99
C LEU A 52 -6.32 9.80 -4.85
N VAL A 53 -5.20 9.48 -5.49
CA VAL A 53 -3.99 10.31 -5.58
C VAL A 53 -3.75 10.66 -7.06
N PRO A 54 -3.53 11.93 -7.43
CA PRO A 54 -3.17 12.29 -8.79
C PRO A 54 -1.91 11.57 -9.28
N SER A 55 -1.95 11.04 -10.50
CA SER A 55 -0.84 10.33 -11.13
C SER A 55 0.16 11.32 -11.74
N ILE A 56 0.81 12.11 -10.89
CA ILE A 56 1.75 13.17 -11.29
C ILE A 56 2.99 13.18 -10.41
N VAL A 57 4.12 13.55 -11.03
CA VAL A 57 5.38 13.83 -10.33
C VAL A 57 5.79 15.25 -10.70
N HIS A 58 6.01 16.10 -9.70
CA HIS A 58 6.48 17.46 -9.84
C HIS A 58 7.92 17.57 -9.33
N PHE A 59 8.74 18.30 -10.09
CA PHE A 59 10.08 18.69 -9.68
C PHE A 59 10.13 20.22 -9.59
N ASP A 60 10.45 20.75 -8.40
CA ASP A 60 10.55 22.18 -8.22
C ASP A 60 11.89 22.74 -8.74
N LYS A 61 12.08 24.05 -8.66
CA LYS A 61 13.31 24.73 -9.14
C LYS A 61 14.57 24.32 -8.38
N ALA A 62 14.44 23.80 -7.15
CA ALA A 62 15.55 23.32 -6.34
C ALA A 62 15.81 21.81 -6.54
N GLY A 63 14.98 21.13 -7.34
CA GLY A 63 15.07 19.69 -7.57
C GLY A 63 14.33 18.86 -6.52
N ASN A 64 13.51 19.46 -5.65
CA ASN A 64 12.67 18.70 -4.72
C ASN A 64 11.54 18.01 -5.49
N VAL A 65 11.19 16.80 -5.04
CA VAL A 65 10.15 15.96 -5.66
C VAL A 65 8.87 16.01 -4.83
N THR A 66 7.75 16.27 -5.50
CA THR A 66 6.40 16.09 -4.95
C THR A 66 5.65 15.09 -5.83
N VAL A 67 4.89 14.17 -5.22
CA VAL A 67 4.10 13.16 -5.91
C VAL A 67 2.66 13.28 -5.44
N GLY A 68 1.69 13.29 -6.35
CA GLY A 68 0.29 13.48 -5.98
C GLY A 68 -0.08 14.95 -5.72
N GLU A 69 -0.74 15.22 -4.59
CA GLU A 69 -1.16 16.56 -4.11
C GLU A 69 -0.18 17.16 -3.10
#